data_AF-J3HLG2-F1
#
_entry.id   AF-J3HLG2-F1
#
_cell.length_a   1.000
_cell.length_b   1.000
_cell.length_c   1.000
_cell.angle_alpha   90.00
_cell.angle_beta   90.00
_cell.angle_gamma   90.00
#
_symmetry.space_group_name_H-M   'P 1'
#
loop_
_entity.id
_entity.type
_entity.pdbx_description
1 polymer ?
#
loop_
_entity_poly.entity_id
_entity_poly.type
_entity_poly.pdbx_seq_one_letter_code
_entity_poly.pdbx_strand_id
1 'polypeptide(L)' 'MLDDLERLLSSLTEAQTQLILMCAKSKAFPDNNTLQKIATLELNIAAVETAIANLPTQVG' A
#
# COMPACT_ATOMS: atom_id res chain seq x y z
N MET A 1 -4.91 -10.86 13.98
CA MET A 1 -5.60 -10.68 12.69
C MET A 1 -5.75 -9.21 12.33
N LEU A 2 -6.44 -8.39 13.14
CA LEU A 2 -6.49 -6.93 12.89
C LEU A 2 -5.08 -6.32 12.93
N ASP A 3 -4.31 -6.58 13.99
CA ASP A 3 -2.94 -6.05 14.13
C ASP A 3 -2.00 -6.49 12.98
N ASP A 4 -2.18 -7.71 12.48
CA ASP A 4 -1.41 -8.24 11.35
C ASP A 4 -1.74 -7.50 10.04
N LEU A 5 -3.03 -7.21 9.83
CA LEU A 5 -3.50 -6.46 8.67
C LEU A 5 -3.08 -4.99 8.74
N GLU A 6 -3.12 -4.36 9.91
CA GLU A 6 -2.63 -3.00 10.12
C GLU A 6 -1.10 -2.91 9.89
N ARG A 7 -0.35 -3.90 10.36
CA ARG A 7 1.09 -3.98 10.11
C ARG A 7 1.41 -4.19 8.63
N LEU A 8 0.63 -5.03 7.95
CA LEU A 8 0.75 -5.24 6.51
C LEU A 8 0.43 -3.96 5.73
N LEU A 9 -0.68 -3.28 6.07
CA LEU A 9 -1.07 -2.01 5.47
C LEU A 9 0.03 -0.97 5.61
N SER A 10 0.57 -0.80 6.82
CA SER A 10 1.68 0.13 7.08
C SER A 10 2.90 -0.18 6.20
N SER A 11 3.27 -1.46 6.08
CA SER A 11 4.43 -1.89 5.28
C SER A 11 4.21 -1.65 3.78
N LEU A 12 2.99 -1.89 3.27
CA LEU A 12 2.64 -1.65 1.86
C LEU A 12 2.65 -0.16 1.52
N THR A 13 2.05 0.67 2.39
CA THR A 13 2.03 2.13 2.23
C THR A 13 3.44 2.72 2.31
N GLU A 14 4.30 2.20 3.18
CA GLU A 14 5.70 2.61 3.23
C GLU A 14 6.43 2.27 1.93
N ALA A 15 6.31 1.04 1.44
CA ALA A 15 6.93 0.62 0.18
C ALA A 15 6.48 1.47 -1.01
N GLN A 16 5.19 1.80 -1.08
CA GLN A 16 4.65 2.67 -2.12
C GLN A 16 5.21 4.08 -2.02
N THR A 17 5.23 4.65 -0.81
CA THR A 17 5.80 5.98 -0.55
C THR A 17 7.26 6.04 -0.97
N GLN A 18 8.05 5.01 -0.64
CA GLN A 18 9.45 4.94 -1.05
C GLN A 18 9.61 4.96 -2.59
N LEU A 19 8.80 4.20 -3.33
CA LEU A 19 8.84 4.21 -4.80
C LEU A 19 8.46 5.57 -5.39
N ILE A 20 7.42 6.21 -4.88
CA ILE A 20 6.99 7.54 -5.32
C ILE A 20 8.10 8.56 -5.05
N LEU A 21 8.72 8.54 -3.86
CA LEU A 21 9.81 9.43 -3.51
C LEU A 21 11.06 9.17 -4.35
N MET A 22 11.38 7.92 -4.67
CA MET A 22 12.48 7.59 -5.59
C MET A 22 12.25 8.17 -6.98
N CYS A 23 11.03 8.10 -7.50
CA CYS A 23 10.66 8.72 -8.78
C CYS A 23 10.78 10.25 -8.73
N ALA A 24 10.27 10.85 -7.66
CA ALA A 24 10.36 12.31 -7.49
C ALA A 24 11.82 12.78 -7.41
N LYS A 25 12.71 12.01 -6.76
CA LYS A 25 14.14 12.32 -6.63
C LYS A 25 14.91 12.15 -7.94
N SER A 26 14.53 11.19 -8.79
CA SER A 26 15.24 10.96 -10.05
C SER A 26 15.00 12.05 -11.10
N LYS A 27 13.99 12.92 -10.91
CA LYS A 27 13.51 13.94 -11.87
C LYS A 27 13.17 13.36 -13.26
N ALA A 28 13.03 12.03 -13.35
CA ALA A 28 12.66 11.31 -14.54
C ALA A 28 11.25 10.74 -14.35
N PHE A 29 10.51 10.61 -15.44
CA PHE A 29 9.24 9.91 -15.40
C PHE A 29 9.47 8.45 -14.98
N PRO A 30 8.62 7.86 -14.12
CA PRO A 30 8.77 6.47 -13.73
C PRO A 30 8.73 5.57 -14.96
N ASP A 31 9.62 4.57 -15.03
CA ASP A 31 9.53 3.57 -16.07
C ASP A 31 8.28 2.69 -15.88
N ASN A 32 7.93 1.93 -16.92
CA ASN A 32 6.73 1.09 -16.90
C ASN A 32 6.78 0.03 -15.78
N ASN A 33 7.98 -0.45 -15.39
CA ASN A 33 8.11 -1.40 -14.29
C ASN A 33 7.79 -0.74 -12.96
N THR A 34 8.26 0.49 -12.73
CA THR A 34 7.94 1.27 -11.55
C THR A 34 6.45 1.60 -11.48
N LEU A 35 5.83 2.00 -12.58
CA LEU A 35 4.38 2.24 -12.64
C LEU A 35 3.58 0.99 -12.28
N GLN A 36 3.94 -0.17 -12.84
CA GLN A 36 3.28 -1.44 -12.51
C GLN A 36 3.43 -1.82 -11.04
N LYS A 37 4.60 -1.57 -10.43
CA LYS A 37 4.82 -1.80 -9.00
C LYS A 37 3.94 -0.90 -8.14
N ILE A 38 3.85 0.38 -8.47
CA ILE A 38 2.98 1.33 -7.76
C ILE A 38 1.52 0.90 -7.87
N ALA A 39 1.05 0.57 -9.08
CA ALA A 39 -0.33 0.11 -9.29
C ALA A 39 -0.65 -1.19 -8.55
N THR A 40 0.31 -2.12 -8.46
CA THR A 40 0.15 -3.36 -7.68
C THR A 40 0.07 -3.08 -6.19
N LEU A 41 0.88 -2.16 -5.68
CA LEU A 41 0.83 -1.76 -4.27
C LEU A 41 -0.50 -1.08 -3.93
N GLU A 42 -1.00 -0.18 -4.78
CA GLU A 42 -2.33 0.43 -4.66
C GLU A 42 -3.44 -0.62 -4.52
N LEU A 43 -3.44 -1.64 -5.41
CA LEU A 43 -4.44 -2.71 -5.38
C LEU A 43 -4.37 -3.50 -4.07
N ASN A 44 -3.16 -3.82 -3.61
CA ASN A 44 -2.96 -4.58 -2.37
C ASN A 44 -3.35 -3.77 -1.13
N ILE A 45 -3.05 -2.47 -1.10
CA ILE A 45 -3.46 -1.56 -0.04
C ILE A 45 -4.99 -1.53 0.05
N ALA A 46 -5.67 -1.29 -1.06
CA ALA A 46 -7.14 -1.26 -1.10
C ALA A 46 -7.78 -2.58 -0.65
N ALA A 47 -7.16 -3.72 -1.01
CA ALA A 47 -7.63 -5.04 -0.57
C ALA A 47 -7.48 -5.22 0.96
N VAL A 48 -6.38 -4.76 1.55
CA VAL A 48 -6.15 -4.83 3.00
C VAL A 48 -7.08 -3.87 3.75
N GLU A 49 -7.24 -2.63 3.28
CA GLU A 49 -8.19 -1.67 3.86
C GLU A 49 -9.62 -2.22 3.84
N THR A 50 -10.01 -2.86 2.73
CA THR A 50 -11.31 -3.54 2.62
C THR A 50 -11.41 -4.71 3.61
N ALA A 51 -10.36 -5.51 3.79
CA ALA A 51 -10.36 -6.61 4.74
C ALA A 51 -10.52 -6.10 6.18
N ILE A 52 -9.82 -5.02 6.55
CA ILE A 52 -9.92 -4.36 7.85
C ILE A 52 -11.34 -3.82 8.07
N ALA A 53 -11.91 -3.11 7.09
CA ALA A 53 -13.25 -2.54 7.18
C ALA A 53 -14.36 -3.60 7.33
N ASN A 54 -14.11 -4.82 6.83
CA ASN A 54 -15.04 -5.96 6.95
C ASN A 54 -14.80 -6.82 8.20
N LEU A 55 -13.78 -6.54 9.01
CA LEU A 55 -13.65 -7.22 10.29
C LEU A 55 -14.85 -6.85 11.16
N PRO A 56 -15.47 -7.83 11.84
CA PRO A 56 -16.57 -7.54 12.74
C PRO A 56 -16.07 -6.55 13.80
N THR A 57 -16.64 -5.35 13.81
CA THR A 57 -16.45 -4.41 14.91
C THR A 57 -16.83 -5.16 16.18
N GLN A 58 -15.87 -5.40 17.07
CA GLN A 58 -16.18 -5.87 18.41
C GLN A 58 -17.02 -4.79 19.07
N VAL A 59 -18.34 -4.93 18.98
CA VAL A 59 -19.31 -4.14 19.73
C VAL A 59 -19.17 -4.65 21.17
N GLY A 60 -18.35 -3.96 21.95
CA GLY A 60 -18.30 -4.08 23.40
C GLY A 60 -19.36 -3.19 24.04
#